data_AF-A0AB38QWK8-F1
#
_entry.id   AF-A0AB38QWK8-F1
#
_cell.length_a   1.000
_cell.length_b   1.000
_cell.length_c   1.000
_cell.angle_alpha   90.00
_cell.angle_beta   90.00
_cell.angle_gamma   90.00
#
_symmetry.space_group_name_H-M   'P 1'
#
loop_
_entity.id
_entity.type
_entity.pdbx_description
1 polymer ?
#
loop_
_entity_poly.entity_id
_entity_poly.type
_entity_poly.pdbx_seq_one_letter_code
_entity_poly.pdbx_strand_id
1 'polypeptide(L)' 'MNKYQKLSIGIMIGFPIFFLIVSLFTGKWGFFFWSLPPSFISGMTGLFAFKHANRNTYH' A
#
# COMPACT_ATOMS: atom_id res chain seq x y z
N MET A 1 2.29 14.43 10.87
CA MET A 1 2.61 13.24 10.05
C MET A 1 4.00 13.39 9.47
N ASN A 2 4.90 12.47 9.78
CA ASN A 2 6.32 12.49 9.40
C ASN A 2 6.47 12.42 7.86
N LYS A 3 7.53 13.03 7.32
CA LYS A 3 7.90 12.97 5.88
C LYS A 3 7.92 11.53 5.35
N TYR A 4 8.40 10.57 6.15
CA TYR A 4 8.44 9.15 5.76
C TYR A 4 7.05 8.48 5.74
N GLN A 5 6.13 8.91 6.61
CA GLN A 5 4.75 8.39 6.61
C GLN A 5 3.98 8.86 5.38
N LYS A 6 4.15 10.13 4.97
CA LYS A 6 3.56 10.65 3.73
C LYS A 6 4.08 9.91 2.49
N LEU A 7 5.39 9.65 2.45
CA LEU A 7 6.01 8.91 1.37
C LEU A 7 5.51 7.45 1.30
N SER A 8 5.38 6.79 2.45
CA SER A 8 4.87 5.42 2.53
C SER A 8 3.43 5.31 2.02
N ILE A 9 2.56 6.25 2.40
CA ILE A 9 1.16 6.30 1.90
C ILE A 9 1.13 6.55 0.39
N GLY A 10 2.00 7.45 -0.11
CA GLY A 10 2.12 7.72 -1.54
C GLY A 10 2.53 6.49 -2.34
N ILE A 11 3.50 5.72 -1.86
CA ILE A 11 3.95 4.48 -2.51
C ILE A 11 2.84 3.41 -2.45
N MET A 12 2.14 3.30 -1.33
CA MET A 12 1.07 2.33 -1.13
C MET A 12 -0.10 2.51 -2.12
N ILE A 13 -0.37 3.75 -2.55
CA ILE A 13 -1.38 4.08 -3.56
C ILE A 13 -0.80 4.10 -4.98
N GLY A 14 0.42 4.60 -5.14
CA GLY A 14 1.07 4.72 -6.44
C GLY A 14 1.34 3.37 -7.11
N PHE A 15 1.73 2.35 -6.33
CA PHE A 15 2.03 1.01 -6.85
C PHE A 15 0.82 0.33 -7.51
N PRO A 16 -0.36 0.23 -6.87
CA PRO A 16 -1.54 -0.36 -7.52
C PRO A 16 -2.05 0.47 -8.70
N ILE A 17 -1.95 1.81 -8.66
CA ILE A 17 -2.32 2.66 -9.81
C ILE A 17 -1.39 2.43 -11.00
N PHE A 18 -0.09 2.32 -10.77
CA PHE A 18 0.87 2.02 -11.83
C PHE A 18 0.59 0.66 -12.50
N PHE A 19 0.38 -0.38 -11.69
CA PHE A 19 0.05 -1.71 -12.20
C PHE A 19 -1.33 -1.76 -12.89
N LEU A 20 -2.29 -0.94 -12.45
CA LEU A 20 -3.58 -0.77 -13.13
C LEU A 20 -3.38 -0.18 -14.54
N ILE A 21 -2.60 0.90 -14.67
CA ILE A 21 -2.33 1.53 -15.97
C ILE A 21 -1.61 0.55 -16.91
N VAL A 22 -0.58 -0.14 -16.41
CA VAL A 22 0.14 -1.16 -17.19
C VAL A 22 -0.80 -2.28 -17.65
N SER A 23 -1.67 -2.74 -16.75
CA SER A 23 -2.65 -3.80 -17.02
C SER A 23 -3.69 -3.38 -18.08
N LEU A 24 -4.16 -2.13 -18.03
CA LEU A 24 -5.06 -1.58 -19.05
C LEU A 24 -4.36 -1.47 -20.41
N PHE A 25 -3.09 -1.08 -20.43
CA PHE A 25 -2.32 -0.91 -21.66
C PHE A 25 -1.94 -2.24 -22.33
N THR A 26 -1.63 -3.27 -21.53
CA THR A 26 -1.30 -4.62 -22.06
C THR A 26 -2.52 -5.51 -22.27
N GLY A 27 -3.70 -5.14 -21.75
CA GLY A 27 -4.88 -6.02 -21.69
C GLY A 27 -4.68 -7.24 -20.79
N LYS A 28 -3.54 -7.33 -20.09
CA LYS A 28 -3.14 -8.47 -19.26
C LYS A 28 -3.43 -8.17 -17.80
N TRP A 29 -4.68 -8.43 -17.40
CA TRP A 29 -5.17 -8.30 -16.02
C TRP A 29 -4.36 -9.06 -14.97
N GLY A 30 -3.60 -10.08 -15.38
CA GLY A 30 -2.68 -10.80 -14.50
C GLY A 30 -1.70 -9.89 -13.77
N PHE A 31 -1.21 -8.81 -14.39
CA PHE A 31 -0.32 -7.86 -13.71
C PHE A 31 -1.01 -7.13 -12.54
N PHE A 32 -2.27 -6.73 -12.73
CA PHE A 32 -3.06 -6.11 -11.68
C PHE A 32 -3.38 -7.12 -10.56
N PHE A 33 -3.88 -8.32 -10.90
CA PHE A 33 -4.23 -9.35 -9.92
C PHE A 33 -3.01 -9.86 -9.13
N TRP A 34 -1.83 -9.94 -9.74
CA TRP A 34 -0.61 -10.36 -9.05
C TRP A 34 -0.08 -9.29 -8.07
N SER A 35 -0.41 -8.03 -8.32
CA SER A 35 -0.02 -6.91 -7.44
C SER A 35 -0.93 -6.76 -6.20
N LEU A 36 -2.11 -7.37 -6.20
CA LEU A 36 -3.09 -7.27 -5.11
C LEU A 36 -2.60 -7.91 -3.79
N PRO A 37 -2.11 -9.17 -3.75
CA PRO A 37 -1.64 -9.79 -2.51
C PRO A 37 -0.55 -8.98 -1.77
N PRO A 38 0.56 -8.56 -2.41
CA PRO A 38 1.59 -7.77 -1.71
C PRO A 38 1.09 -6.39 -1.28
N SER A 39 0.17 -5.77 -2.04
CA SER A 39 -0.45 -4.50 -1.65
C SER A 39 -1.32 -4.65 -0.40
N PHE A 40 -2.08 -5.75 -0.32
CA PHE A 40 -2.93 -6.04 0.83
C PHE A 40 -2.12 -6.31 2.10
N ILE A 41 -1.04 -7.11 1.97
CA ILE A 41 -0.12 -7.40 3.08
C ILE A 41 0.54 -6.11 3.59
N SER A 42 1.00 -5.24 2.69
CA SER A 42 1.57 -3.94 3.04
C SER A 42 0.57 -3.05 3.79
N GLY A 43 -0.67 -2.94 3.30
CA GLY A 43 -1.73 -2.17 3.95
C GLY A 43 -2.09 -2.71 5.34
N MET A 44 -2.24 -4.02 5.49
CA MET A 44 -2.47 -4.66 6.79
C MET A 44 -1.31 -4.40 7.76
N THR A 45 -0.08 -4.53 7.29
CA THR A 45 1.12 -4.27 8.10
C THR A 45 1.16 -2.82 8.59
N GLY A 46 0.85 -1.86 7.72
CA GLY A 46 0.72 -0.45 8.08
C GLY A 46 -0.37 -0.18 9.13
N LEU A 47 -1.53 -0.84 9.00
CA LEU A 47 -2.63 -0.73 9.98
C LEU A 47 -2.24 -1.32 11.35
N PHE A 48 -1.59 -2.48 11.39
CA PHE A 48 -1.12 -3.08 12.63
C PHE A 48 -0.05 -2.21 13.30
N ALA A 49 0.92 -1.71 12.53
CA ALA A 49 1.95 -0.80 13.04
C ALA A 49 1.33 0.50 13.59
N PHE A 50 0.35 1.08 12.90
CA PHE A 50 -0.37 2.26 13.38
C PHE A 50 -1.14 1.97 14.68
N LYS A 51 -1.86 0.85 14.75
CA LYS A 51 -2.60 0.44 15.95
C LYS A 51 -1.65 0.24 17.14
N HIS A 52 -0.48 -0.35 16.90
CA HIS A 52 0.53 -0.55 17.94
C HIS A 52 1.18 0.76 18.40
N ALA A 53 1.49 1.67 17.46
CA ALA A 53 2.01 3.01 17.79
C ALA A 53 0.99 3.84 18.61
N ASN A 54 -0.30 3.76 18.26
CA ASN A 54 -1.36 4.48 18.97
C ASN A 54 -1.56 3.95 20.40
N ARG A 55 -1.41 2.63 20.62
CA ARG A 55 -1.48 2.03 21.96
C ARG A 55 -0.39 2.53 22.90
N ASN A 56 0.81 2.83 22.39
CA ASN A 56 1.93 3.34 23.18
C ASN A 56 1.88 4.85 23.45
N THR A 57 0.90 5.57 22.90
CA THR A 57 0.75 7.03 23.09
C THR A 57 -0.14 7.36 24.31
N TYR A 58 -0.78 6.36 24.94
CA TYR A 58 -1.63 6.50 26.13
C TYR A 58 -0.98 5.95 27.42
N HIS A 59 0.33 5.72 27.41
CA HIS A 59 1.12 5.34 28.59
C HIS A 59 2.17 6.39 28.91
#